data_AF-A0A8C5PU39-F1
#
_entry.id   AF-A0A8C5PU39-F1
#
_cell.length_a   1.000
_cell.length_b   1.000
_cell.length_c   1.000
_cell.angle_alpha   90.00
_cell.angle_beta   90.00
_cell.angle_gamma   90.00
#
_symmetry.space_group_name_H-M   'P 1'
#
loop_
_entity.id
_entity.type
_entity.pdbx_description
1 polymer ?
#
loop_
_entity_poly.entity_id
_entity_poly.type
_entity_poly.pdbx_seq_one_letter_code
_entity_poly.pdbx_strand_id
1 'polypeptide(L)'
;AEWPRNCTVRGNSPFGEISWPIWCSLNNPDRILVYRAKLNTALRDSCQRGWRLLYIMTAYYKCSEVLKPYLFKFLQDTCRSPGLHFQGIAKACEQNLRKTLQYGGRAVYPSAMELKAMVAGRSSKRQLFLLPGGIERHLKIKTCSVAFDVVEEICMEMGVHRDEAFNEYAIFAVTNRV
;
A
#
# COMPACT_ATOMS: atom_id res chain seq x y z
N ALA A 1 -29.66 -13.93 -7.21
CA ALA A 1 -29.38 -13.56 -8.62
C ALA A 1 -28.70 -14.76 -9.27
N GLU A 2 -29.40 -15.40 -10.20
CA GLU A 2 -28.96 -16.62 -10.89
C GLU A 2 -27.85 -16.33 -11.92
N TRP A 3 -26.95 -17.30 -12.10
CA TRP A 3 -25.79 -17.20 -13.00
C TRP A 3 -26.16 -17.49 -14.46
N PRO A 4 -25.56 -16.79 -15.45
CA PRO A 4 -25.72 -17.15 -16.86
C PRO A 4 -24.90 -18.39 -17.22
N ARG A 5 -25.55 -19.36 -17.89
CA ARG A 5 -25.11 -20.74 -18.12
C ARG A 5 -24.00 -20.99 -19.16
N ASN A 6 -23.37 -19.97 -19.74
CA ASN A 6 -22.46 -20.17 -20.88
C ASN A 6 -21.08 -19.53 -20.70
N CYS A 7 -20.17 -20.22 -20.01
CA CYS A 7 -18.73 -19.99 -20.15
C CYS A 7 -18.04 -21.35 -20.34
N THR A 8 -17.89 -21.75 -21.61
CA THR A 8 -17.24 -22.99 -22.03
C THR A 8 -15.73 -22.91 -21.79
N VAL A 9 -15.16 -23.88 -21.07
CA VAL A 9 -13.71 -24.04 -20.90
C VAL A 9 -13.19 -24.95 -22.02
N ARG A 10 -12.22 -24.51 -22.83
CA ARG A 10 -11.40 -25.38 -23.69
C ARG A 10 -9.92 -25.16 -23.35
N GLY A 11 -9.19 -26.26 -23.09
CA GLY A 11 -7.73 -26.32 -22.81
C GLY A 11 -6.86 -26.07 -24.06
N ASN A 12 -5.52 -26.12 -24.08
CA ASN A 12 -4.46 -26.66 -23.21
C ASN A 12 -3.12 -25.90 -23.54
N SER A 13 -2.21 -25.70 -22.59
CA SER A 13 -0.75 -25.50 -22.84
C SER A 13 0.08 -25.66 -21.55
N PRO A 14 1.31 -26.25 -21.58
CA PRO A 14 2.06 -26.62 -20.36
C PRO A 14 2.89 -25.49 -19.72
N PHE A 15 3.17 -24.38 -20.41
CA PHE A 15 3.86 -23.22 -19.83
C PHE A 15 3.50 -21.94 -20.62
N GLY A 16 2.66 -21.06 -20.06
CA GLY A 16 2.38 -19.74 -20.64
C GLY A 16 0.94 -19.24 -20.43
N GLU A 17 0.81 -17.93 -20.18
CA GLU A 17 -0.39 -17.11 -19.90
C GLU A 17 -0.87 -17.02 -18.44
N ILE A 18 -0.11 -16.26 -17.65
CA ILE A 18 -0.54 -15.79 -16.32
C ILE A 18 -1.43 -14.54 -16.50
N SER A 19 -2.73 -14.67 -16.24
CA SER A 19 -3.71 -13.58 -16.39
C SER A 19 -4.67 -13.55 -15.18
N TRP A 20 -4.60 -12.48 -14.37
CA TRP A 20 -5.31 -12.32 -13.08
C TRP A 20 -6.20 -11.06 -13.02
N PRO A 21 -7.38 -11.15 -12.38
CA PRO A 21 -7.60 -10.41 -11.13
C PRO A 21 -8.36 -11.20 -10.04
N ILE A 22 -8.05 -10.98 -8.75
CA ILE A 22 -8.55 -11.76 -7.61
C ILE A 22 -9.94 -11.29 -7.14
N TRP A 23 -10.86 -12.24 -6.94
CA TRP A 23 -12.05 -12.10 -6.09
C TRP A 23 -11.91 -13.01 -4.86
N CYS A 24 -11.95 -12.45 -3.65
CA CYS A 24 -12.04 -13.25 -2.43
C CYS A 24 -13.49 -13.69 -2.21
N SER A 25 -13.77 -14.99 -2.33
CA SER A 25 -15.03 -15.55 -1.81
C SER A 25 -14.93 -15.62 -0.29
N LEU A 26 -15.76 -14.85 0.41
CA LEU A 26 -15.80 -14.75 1.87
C LEU A 26 -16.27 -16.02 2.59
N ASN A 27 -16.58 -17.11 1.87
CA ASN A 27 -17.27 -18.28 2.43
C ASN A 27 -16.41 -19.53 2.62
N ASN A 28 -15.10 -19.51 2.34
CA ASN A 28 -14.23 -20.64 2.66
C ASN A 28 -12.75 -20.21 2.75
N PRO A 29 -12.09 -20.29 3.91
CA PRO A 29 -10.69 -19.87 4.07
C PRO A 29 -9.68 -20.75 3.31
N ASP A 30 -10.08 -21.96 2.90
CA ASP A 30 -9.14 -22.97 2.36
C ASP A 30 -9.21 -23.13 0.83
N ARG A 31 -10.08 -22.40 0.12
CA ARG A 31 -10.21 -22.49 -1.34
C ARG A 31 -10.35 -21.13 -2.01
N ILE A 32 -9.23 -20.64 -2.55
CA ILE A 32 -9.20 -19.51 -3.47
C ILE A 32 -9.49 -20.04 -4.88
N LEU A 33 -10.67 -19.72 -5.43
CA LEU A 33 -11.01 -20.01 -6.82
C LEU A 33 -10.64 -18.82 -7.72
N VAL A 34 -10.05 -19.12 -8.88
CA VAL A 34 -9.38 -18.16 -9.78
C VAL A 34 -10.12 -18.09 -11.12
N TYR A 35 -10.56 -16.89 -11.53
CA TYR A 35 -11.20 -16.68 -12.83
C TYR A 35 -10.71 -15.40 -13.53
N ARG A 36 -10.57 -15.44 -14.86
CA ARG A 36 -10.23 -14.31 -15.74
C ARG A 36 -11.50 -13.60 -16.19
N ALA A 37 -11.62 -12.29 -15.96
CA ALA A 37 -12.70 -11.47 -16.50
C ALA A 37 -12.15 -10.17 -17.13
N LYS A 38 -12.62 -9.82 -18.34
CA LYS A 38 -12.52 -8.44 -18.85
C LYS A 38 -13.31 -7.55 -17.88
N LEU A 39 -12.64 -6.61 -17.24
CA LEU A 39 -13.27 -5.68 -16.29
C LEU A 39 -14.26 -4.79 -17.06
N ASN A 40 -15.57 -5.03 -16.92
CA ASN A 40 -16.55 -3.99 -17.19
C ASN A 40 -16.44 -2.88 -16.11
N THR A 41 -17.12 -1.75 -16.29
CA THR A 41 -17.06 -0.61 -15.36
C THR A 41 -17.42 -0.99 -13.91
N ALA A 42 -18.44 -1.84 -13.73
CA ALA A 42 -18.85 -2.34 -12.41
C ALA A 42 -17.79 -3.21 -11.72
N LEU A 43 -17.10 -4.09 -12.46
CA LEU A 43 -16.00 -4.90 -11.94
C LEU A 43 -14.77 -4.04 -11.62
N ARG A 44 -14.55 -2.95 -12.37
CA ARG A 44 -13.45 -2.00 -12.14
C ARG A 44 -13.62 -1.23 -10.82
N ASP A 45 -14.85 -0.81 -10.53
CA ASP A 45 -15.16 -0.13 -9.26
C ASP A 45 -15.01 -1.07 -8.07
N SER A 46 -15.44 -2.34 -8.21
CA SER A 46 -15.21 -3.36 -7.18
C SER A 46 -13.72 -3.62 -6.94
N CYS A 47 -12.95 -3.75 -8.03
CA CYS A 47 -11.50 -3.96 -7.95
C CYS A 47 -10.79 -2.77 -7.30
N GLN A 48 -11.16 -1.53 -7.65
CA GLN A 48 -10.62 -0.32 -7.03
C GLN A 48 -10.89 -0.27 -5.52
N ARG A 49 -12.08 -0.68 -5.07
CA ARG A 49 -12.40 -0.82 -3.64
C ARG A 49 -11.53 -1.90 -2.97
N GLY A 50 -11.35 -3.04 -3.63
CA GLY A 50 -10.46 -4.11 -3.16
C GLY A 50 -9.02 -3.66 -2.96
N TRP A 51 -8.46 -2.90 -3.92
CA TRP A 51 -7.12 -2.33 -3.80
C TRP A 51 -6.99 -1.32 -2.66
N ARG A 52 -8.01 -0.48 -2.44
CA ARG A 52 -8.04 0.46 -1.30
C ARG A 52 -8.09 -0.28 0.04
N LEU A 53 -8.87 -1.36 0.12
CA LEU A 53 -8.89 -2.20 1.31
C LEU A 53 -7.51 -2.85 1.54
N LEU A 54 -6.89 -3.40 0.50
CA LEU A 54 -5.55 -3.98 0.59
C LEU A 54 -4.50 -2.95 1.02
N TYR A 55 -4.61 -1.71 0.54
CA TYR A 55 -3.74 -0.60 0.95
C TYR A 55 -3.83 -0.31 2.45
N ILE A 56 -5.04 -0.34 3.00
CA ILE A 56 -5.24 -0.23 4.45
C ILE A 56 -4.65 -1.47 5.13
N MET A 57 -5.04 -2.68 4.73
CA MET A 57 -4.58 -3.91 5.39
C MET A 57 -3.05 -4.02 5.48
N THR A 58 -2.34 -3.69 4.39
CA THR A 58 -0.87 -3.74 4.34
C THR A 58 -0.19 -2.70 5.24
N ALA A 59 -0.91 -1.68 5.72
CA ALA A 59 -0.38 -0.69 6.67
C ALA A 59 -0.59 -1.07 8.15
N TYR A 60 -1.54 -1.96 8.45
CA TYR A 60 -1.91 -2.30 9.83
C TYR A 60 -1.45 -3.69 10.26
N TYR A 61 -1.42 -4.65 9.33
CA TYR A 61 -1.24 -6.05 9.71
C TYR A 61 -0.02 -6.67 9.03
N LYS A 62 0.75 -7.41 9.82
CA LYS A 62 1.78 -8.31 9.30
C LYS A 62 1.08 -9.51 8.65
N CYS A 63 1.51 -9.88 7.44
CA CYS A 63 1.09 -11.13 6.84
C CYS A 63 1.82 -12.31 7.49
N SER A 64 1.26 -13.52 7.42
CA SER A 64 1.97 -14.72 7.85
C SER A 64 3.21 -14.95 6.99
N GLU A 65 4.23 -15.62 7.54
CA GLU A 65 5.46 -15.95 6.79
C GLU A 65 5.18 -16.85 5.58
N VAL A 66 4.11 -17.67 5.65
CA VAL A 66 3.66 -18.49 4.51
C VAL A 66 3.09 -17.63 3.38
N LEU A 67 2.25 -16.62 3.69
CA LEU A 67 1.61 -15.76 2.69
C LEU A 67 2.57 -14.73 2.08
N LYS A 68 3.54 -14.27 2.88
CA LYS A 68 4.49 -13.19 2.56
C LYS A 68 5.14 -13.29 1.17
N PRO A 69 5.77 -14.41 0.75
CA PRO A 69 6.42 -14.48 -0.56
C PRO A 69 5.43 -14.35 -1.71
N TYR A 70 4.23 -14.92 -1.57
CA TYR A 70 3.18 -14.84 -2.60
C TYR A 70 2.62 -13.43 -2.71
N LEU A 71 2.38 -12.77 -1.57
CA LEU A 71 1.85 -11.41 -1.54
C LEU A 71 2.86 -10.40 -2.12
N PHE A 72 4.15 -10.50 -1.77
CA PHE A 72 5.18 -9.64 -2.35
C PHE A 72 5.31 -9.85 -3.86
N LYS A 73 5.34 -11.11 -4.31
CA LYS A 73 5.40 -11.43 -5.74
C LYS A 73 4.21 -10.83 -6.49
N PHE A 74 3.00 -11.01 -5.98
CA PHE A 74 1.79 -10.44 -6.57
C PHE A 74 1.87 -8.91 -6.71
N LEU A 75 2.29 -8.22 -5.64
CA LEU A 75 2.41 -6.76 -5.65
C LEU A 75 3.49 -6.28 -6.64
N GLN A 76 4.64 -6.95 -6.67
CA GLN A 76 5.76 -6.61 -7.55
C GLN A 76 5.44 -6.86 -9.03
N ASP A 77 4.77 -7.97 -9.34
CA ASP A 77 4.34 -8.28 -10.72
C ASP A 77 3.33 -7.23 -11.21
N THR A 78 2.41 -6.81 -10.34
CA THR A 78 1.46 -5.73 -10.64
C THR A 78 2.17 -4.38 -10.83
N CYS A 79 3.24 -4.11 -10.08
CA CYS A 79 4.04 -2.89 -10.22
C CYS A 79 4.83 -2.82 -11.52
N ARG A 80 5.32 -3.96 -12.02
CA ARG A 80 6.21 -4.04 -13.19
C ARG A 80 5.48 -4.07 -14.51
N SER A 81 4.20 -4.41 -14.51
CA SER A 81 3.39 -4.56 -15.72
C SER A 81 2.97 -3.19 -16.27
N PRO A 82 3.53 -2.73 -17.41
CA PRO A 82 3.21 -1.43 -17.98
C PRO A 82 1.76 -1.40 -18.45
N GLY A 83 1.04 -0.31 -18.18
CA GLY A 83 -0.36 -0.14 -18.65
C GLY A 83 -1.42 -0.83 -17.80
N LEU A 84 -1.06 -1.59 -16.74
CA LEU A 84 -2.04 -2.09 -15.79
C LEU A 84 -2.64 -0.95 -14.96
N HIS A 85 -3.96 -0.99 -14.82
CA HIS A 85 -4.64 -0.23 -13.78
C HIS A 85 -4.09 -0.66 -12.40
N PHE A 86 -4.05 0.25 -11.44
CA PHE A 86 -3.64 0.01 -10.05
C PHE A 86 -2.13 -0.12 -9.78
N GLN A 87 -1.24 0.07 -10.76
CA GLN A 87 0.22 0.06 -10.54
C GLN A 87 0.67 0.94 -9.36
N GLY A 88 0.13 2.16 -9.27
CA GLY A 88 0.46 3.10 -8.20
C GLY A 88 0.05 2.62 -6.81
N ILE A 89 -1.15 2.04 -6.67
CA ILE A 89 -1.63 1.54 -5.37
C ILE A 89 -0.96 0.21 -5.01
N ALA A 90 -0.63 -0.64 -5.98
CA ALA A 90 0.18 -1.84 -5.75
C ALA A 90 1.57 -1.49 -5.19
N LYS A 91 2.24 -0.48 -5.76
CA LYS A 91 3.53 0.01 -5.27
C LYS A 91 3.42 0.56 -3.85
N ALA A 92 2.32 1.24 -3.55
CA ALA A 92 2.08 1.77 -2.21
C ALA A 92 1.81 0.64 -1.20
N CYS A 93 1.03 -0.39 -1.57
CA CYS A 93 0.82 -1.59 -0.76
C CYS A 93 2.13 -2.33 -0.47
N GLU A 94 3.01 -2.47 -1.46
CA GLU A 94 4.32 -3.11 -1.30
C GLU A 94 5.20 -2.36 -0.30
N GLN A 95 5.23 -1.02 -0.40
CA GLN A 95 5.96 -0.16 0.54
C GLN A 95 5.38 -0.23 1.95
N ASN A 96 4.05 -0.19 2.08
CA ASN A 96 3.36 -0.32 3.36
C ASN A 96 3.70 -1.66 4.01
N LEU A 97 3.58 -2.77 3.28
CA LEU A 97 3.85 -4.11 3.79
C LEU A 97 5.30 -4.24 4.29
N ARG A 98 6.28 -3.73 3.54
CA ARG A 98 7.70 -3.74 3.95
C ARG A 98 7.90 -2.99 5.27
N LYS A 99 7.34 -1.78 5.38
CA LYS A 99 7.41 -0.98 6.62
C LYS A 99 6.69 -1.66 7.78
N THR A 100 5.51 -2.21 7.55
CA THR A 100 4.71 -2.89 8.59
C THR A 100 5.38 -4.15 9.11
N LEU A 101 6.07 -4.91 8.26
CA LEU A 101 6.87 -6.06 8.70
C LEU A 101 8.07 -5.62 9.56
N GLN A 102 8.76 -4.54 9.15
CA GLN A 102 9.97 -4.04 9.81
C GLN A 102 9.69 -3.33 11.14
N TYR A 103 8.76 -2.37 11.15
CA TYR A 103 8.51 -1.48 12.30
C TYR A 103 7.21 -1.78 13.04
N GLY A 104 6.42 -2.73 12.56
CA GLY A 104 5.06 -2.96 13.03
C GLY A 104 4.02 -2.13 12.28
N GLY A 105 2.75 -2.52 12.43
CA GLY A 105 1.63 -1.83 11.79
C GLY A 105 1.21 -0.57 12.51
N ARG A 106 0.39 0.24 11.84
CA ARG A 106 -0.26 1.39 12.46
C ARG A 106 -1.11 0.97 13.66
N ALA A 107 -1.04 1.75 14.74
CA ALA A 107 -1.88 1.58 15.93
C ALA A 107 -3.18 2.41 15.90
N VAL A 108 -3.23 3.46 15.07
CA VAL A 108 -4.36 4.40 15.00
C VAL A 108 -5.01 4.31 13.62
N TYR A 109 -6.34 4.27 13.59
CA TYR A 109 -7.16 4.26 12.38
C TYR A 109 -6.89 5.49 11.49
N PRO A 110 -7.09 5.39 10.17
CA PRO A 110 -6.88 6.52 9.29
C PRO A 110 -7.95 7.58 9.53
N SER A 111 -7.54 8.84 9.54
CA SER A 111 -8.45 9.98 9.64
C SER A 111 -9.36 10.10 8.40
N ALA A 112 -10.47 10.82 8.54
CA ALA A 112 -11.37 11.11 7.40
C ALA A 112 -10.63 11.81 6.24
N MET A 113 -9.61 12.63 6.54
CA MET A 113 -8.78 13.29 5.53
C MET A 113 -7.90 12.30 4.77
N GLU A 114 -7.27 11.36 5.47
CA GLU A 114 -6.49 10.27 4.84
C GLU A 114 -7.38 9.41 3.94
N LEU A 115 -8.58 9.05 4.41
CA LEU A 115 -9.53 8.26 3.62
C LEU A 115 -9.98 9.00 2.36
N LYS A 116 -10.32 10.29 2.46
CA LYS A 116 -10.67 11.12 1.30
C LYS A 116 -9.51 11.21 0.30
N ALA A 117 -8.28 11.37 0.79
CA ALA A 117 -7.09 11.43 -0.05
C ALA A 117 -6.85 10.09 -0.78
N MET A 118 -6.98 8.96 -0.07
CA MET A 118 -6.86 7.61 -0.64
C MET A 118 -7.93 7.36 -1.72
N VAL A 119 -9.17 7.80 -1.51
CA VAL A 119 -10.23 7.70 -2.53
C VAL A 119 -9.88 8.52 -3.77
N ALA A 120 -9.26 9.69 -3.60
CA ALA A 120 -8.73 10.51 -4.69
C ALA A 120 -7.42 9.97 -5.31
N GLY A 121 -6.97 8.77 -4.95
CA GLY A 121 -5.76 8.15 -5.50
C GLY A 121 -4.45 8.74 -4.96
N ARG A 122 -4.51 9.53 -3.89
CA ARG A 122 -3.33 10.11 -3.24
C ARG A 122 -2.86 9.20 -2.11
N SER A 123 -1.58 8.86 -2.11
CA SER A 123 -0.94 7.98 -1.12
C SER A 123 0.10 8.71 -0.24
N SER A 124 0.15 10.03 -0.34
CA SER A 124 1.08 10.88 0.40
C SER A 124 0.49 12.23 0.79
N LYS A 125 0.91 12.76 1.93
CA LYS A 125 0.58 14.08 2.45
C LYS A 125 1.85 14.94 2.47
N ARG A 126 1.73 16.21 2.07
CA ARG A 126 2.79 17.21 2.30
C ARG A 126 2.63 17.74 3.72
N GLN A 127 3.61 17.49 4.58
CA GLN A 127 3.62 17.85 5.99
C GLN A 127 4.69 18.89 6.24
N LEU A 128 4.32 19.96 6.95
CA LEU A 128 5.27 20.96 7.44
C LEU A 128 5.96 20.43 8.69
N PHE A 129 7.28 20.50 8.69
CA PHE A 129 8.19 20.26 9.79
C PHE A 129 8.90 21.57 10.12
N LEU A 130 8.99 21.88 11.41
CA LEU A 130 9.68 23.07 11.91
C LEU A 130 11.03 22.63 12.47
N LEU A 131 12.09 23.24 11.96
CA LEU A 131 13.45 23.03 12.44
C LEU A 131 13.86 24.14 13.42
N PRO A 132 14.87 23.90 14.27
CA PRO A 132 15.46 24.94 15.11
C PRO A 132 15.84 26.18 14.29
N GLY A 133 15.66 27.37 14.88
CA GLY A 133 15.89 28.64 14.18
C GLY A 133 14.72 29.12 13.32
N GLY A 134 13.54 28.51 13.44
CA GLY A 134 12.32 28.95 12.75
C GLY A 134 12.26 28.56 11.27
N ILE A 135 13.08 27.59 10.85
CA ILE A 135 13.13 27.14 9.46
C ILE A 135 11.97 26.19 9.20
N GLU A 136 11.18 26.51 8.18
CA GLU A 136 10.04 25.70 7.73
C GLU A 136 10.45 24.75 6.60
N ARG A 137 10.16 23.45 6.75
CA ARG A 137 10.45 22.43 5.73
C ARG A 137 9.23 21.56 5.44
N HIS A 138 8.92 21.40 4.17
CA HIS A 138 7.80 20.57 3.74
C HIS A 138 8.29 19.24 3.20
N LEU A 139 7.92 18.15 3.87
CA LEU A 139 8.25 16.79 3.44
C LEU A 139 7.01 16.00 3.05
N LYS A 140 7.21 14.98 2.24
CA LYS A 140 6.14 14.10 1.78
C LYS A 140 6.08 12.86 2.64
N ILE A 141 5.13 12.83 3.58
CA ILE A 141 4.87 11.65 4.40
C ILE A 141 3.85 10.72 3.75
N LYS A 142 4.00 9.43 3.99
CA LYS A 142 3.09 8.36 3.53
C LYS A 142 2.43 7.69 4.73
N THR A 143 1.45 6.82 4.47
CA THR A 143 0.68 6.13 5.51
C THR A 143 1.53 5.31 6.49
N CYS A 144 2.61 4.66 6.05
CA CYS A 144 3.52 3.91 6.91
C CYS A 144 4.86 4.64 7.16
N SER A 145 4.92 5.95 6.95
CA SER A 145 6.12 6.71 7.31
C SER A 145 6.34 6.67 8.81
N VAL A 146 7.55 6.34 9.22
CA VAL A 146 7.99 6.37 10.62
C VAL A 146 8.81 7.64 10.88
N ALA A 147 8.95 8.04 12.15
CA ALA A 147 9.74 9.23 12.51
C ALA A 147 11.17 9.16 11.95
N PHE A 148 11.77 7.97 11.95
CA PHE A 148 13.09 7.74 11.38
C PHE A 148 13.19 8.14 9.89
N ASP A 149 12.16 7.86 9.07
CA ASP A 149 12.17 8.23 7.64
C ASP A 149 12.32 9.74 7.46
N VAL A 150 11.66 10.50 8.33
CA VAL A 150 11.66 11.97 8.29
C VAL A 150 13.00 12.50 8.80
N VAL A 151 13.54 11.95 9.89
CA VAL A 151 14.85 12.33 10.41
C VAL A 151 15.94 12.08 9.38
N GLU A 152 15.95 10.89 8.77
CA GLU A 152 16.90 10.51 7.72
C GLU A 152 16.83 11.48 6.54
N GLU A 153 15.64 11.78 6.02
CA GLU A 153 15.45 12.71 4.90
C GLU A 153 15.97 14.12 5.23
N ILE A 154 15.65 14.66 6.40
CA ILE A 154 16.12 15.99 6.85
C ILE A 154 17.64 16.01 7.02
N CYS A 155 18.21 15.00 7.67
CA CYS A 155 19.64 14.90 7.91
C CYS A 155 20.43 14.80 6.61
N MET A 156 19.97 13.97 5.66
CA MET A 156 20.56 13.86 4.33
C MET A 156 20.54 15.21 3.59
N GLU A 157 19.43 15.96 3.65
CA GLU A 157 19.34 17.30 3.06
C GLU A 157 20.28 18.32 3.71
N MET A 158 20.60 18.16 5.00
CA MET A 158 21.54 19.01 5.73
C MET A 158 23.01 18.59 5.58
N GLY A 159 23.30 17.55 4.79
CA GLY A 159 24.66 17.03 4.61
C GLY A 159 25.16 16.17 5.78
N VAL A 160 24.25 15.73 6.66
CA VAL A 160 24.55 14.80 7.75
C VAL A 160 24.32 13.38 7.23
N HIS A 161 25.42 12.67 6.95
CA HIS A 161 25.38 11.33 6.35
C HIS A 161 25.84 10.21 7.31
N ARG A 162 26.18 10.55 8.56
CA ARG A 162 26.60 9.55 9.56
C ARG A 162 25.36 8.89 10.18
N ASP A 163 25.27 7.57 10.11
CA ASP A 163 24.13 6.82 10.63
C ASP A 163 23.94 7.02 12.14
N GLU A 164 25.04 7.16 12.90
CA GLU A 164 24.97 7.40 14.34
C GLU A 164 24.32 8.76 14.66
N ALA A 165 24.50 9.74 13.78
CA ALA A 165 23.97 11.09 13.98
C ALA A 165 22.44 11.09 13.91
N PHE A 166 21.80 10.17 13.18
CA PHE A 166 20.33 10.13 13.11
C PHE A 166 19.68 9.84 14.48
N ASN A 167 20.39 9.14 15.37
CA ASN A 167 19.91 8.84 16.72
C ASN A 167 19.96 10.05 17.66
N GLU A 168 20.63 11.14 17.27
CA GLU A 168 20.71 12.38 18.04
C GLU A 168 19.49 13.30 17.80
N TYR A 169 18.68 13.01 16.78
CA TYR A 169 17.52 13.82 16.41
C TYR A 169 16.19 13.17 16.83
N ALA A 170 15.24 14.01 17.22
CA ALA A 170 13.89 13.60 17.59
C ALA A 170 12.85 14.51 16.94
N ILE A 171 11.66 13.95 16.71
CA ILE A 171 10.51 14.68 16.19
C ILE A 171 9.50 14.90 17.32
N PHE A 172 9.10 16.15 17.50
CA PHE A 172 8.09 16.54 18.48
C PHE A 172 6.77 16.87 17.78
N ALA A 173 5.67 16.32 18.29
CA ALA A 173 4.34 16.72 17.88
C ALA A 173 3.89 17.91 18.73
N VAL A 174 3.80 19.09 18.12
CA VAL A 174 3.26 20.29 18.77
C VAL A 174 1.75 20.31 18.56
N THR A 175 0.99 20.11 19.63
CA THR A 175 -0.47 20.25 19.62
C THR A 175 -0.86 21.44 20.48
N ASN A 176 -1.52 22.43 19.91
CA ASN A 176 -2.25 23.41 20.72
C ASN A 176 -3.43 22.69 21.35
N ARG A 177 -3.32 22.34 22.64
CA ARG A 177 -4.49 21.97 23.43
C ARG A 177 -5.26 23.26 23.68
N VAL A 178 -6.31 23.47 22.90
CA VAL A 178 -7.34 24.46 23.21
C VAL A 178 -8.33 23.81 24.16
#